data_AF-A0AAZ1Y1H2-F1
#
_entry.id   AF-A0AAZ1Y1H2-F1
#
_cell.length_a   1.000
_cell.length_b   1.000
_cell.length_c   1.000
_cell.angle_alpha   90.00
_cell.angle_beta   90.00
_cell.angle_gamma   90.00
#
_symmetry.space_group_name_H-M   'P 1'
#
loop_
_entity.id
_entity.type
_entity.pdbx_description
1 polymer ?
#
loop_
_entity_poly.entity_id
_entity_poly.type
_entity_poly.pdbx_seq_one_letter_code
_entity_poly.pdbx_strand_id
1 'polypeptide(L)'
;MRILQCGTNGAFRSALMSFSLANGIQPGNRRFNVALHPQRTWTPFLLLCALSKSEIMSLRVLEIIFFFYFATHIPITLFIDLQALLPEHVYPQPLKDLLKWYAADFKDPMVLDPPEWFKSFVFCEALLQTPFFPIAAYAFLKGGCKWIRIPAIVYSTHVATTLIPILAHILFYQFPLKPNPGPQTVQERWLLVSIYAPYLLVPVLLLLTMLMSSTYNNSSKPGNASAKAKKKN
;
A
#
# COMPACT_ATOMS: atom_id res chain seq x y z
N MET A 1 24.05 47.22 -3.51
CA MET A 1 24.77 47.80 -4.66
C MET A 1 25.40 46.65 -5.45
N ARG A 2 24.94 46.42 -6.71
CA ARG A 2 25.44 45.53 -7.80
C ARG A 2 25.70 44.04 -7.47
N ILE A 3 24.85 43.09 -7.89
CA ILE A 3 24.74 42.43 -9.22
C ILE A 3 25.97 41.57 -9.60
N LEU A 4 25.79 40.24 -9.69
CA LEU A 4 26.07 39.43 -10.88
C LEU A 4 25.38 38.05 -10.81
N GLN A 5 24.67 37.74 -11.90
CA GLN A 5 23.98 36.49 -12.26
C GLN A 5 24.91 35.59 -13.10
N CYS A 6 24.42 34.37 -13.42
CA CYS A 6 24.90 33.40 -14.43
C CYS A 6 25.72 32.23 -13.83
N GLY A 7 25.48 30.94 -14.11
CA GLY A 7 24.55 30.24 -14.99
C GLY A 7 25.11 28.83 -15.21
N THR A 8 24.37 27.78 -14.85
CA THR A 8 24.82 26.38 -15.01
C THR A 8 23.90 25.62 -15.96
N ASN A 9 24.12 25.83 -17.26
CA ASN A 9 23.65 24.97 -18.35
C ASN A 9 24.89 24.40 -19.07
N GLY A 10 25.65 23.56 -18.35
CA GLY A 10 26.95 23.04 -18.78
C GLY A 10 26.97 21.56 -19.18
N ALA A 11 25.81 20.93 -19.47
CA ALA A 11 25.75 19.50 -19.77
C ALA A 11 25.03 19.14 -21.09
N PHE A 12 24.71 20.12 -21.94
CA PHE A 12 23.99 19.86 -23.21
C PHE A 12 24.81 20.14 -24.48
N ARG A 13 26.08 20.57 -24.35
CA ARG A 13 26.95 20.90 -25.49
C ARG A 13 27.89 19.78 -25.96
N SER A 14 27.89 18.61 -25.32
CA SER A 14 28.86 17.55 -25.62
C SER A 14 28.35 16.45 -26.58
N ALA A 15 27.12 16.53 -27.10
CA ALA A 15 26.55 15.48 -27.97
C ALA A 15 26.31 15.92 -29.43
N LEU A 16 26.74 17.11 -29.84
CA LEU A 16 26.49 17.68 -31.18
C LEU A 16 27.77 18.07 -31.94
N MET A 17 28.89 17.43 -31.60
CA MET A 17 30.17 17.58 -32.31
C MET A 17 30.82 16.21 -32.60
N SER A 18 30.03 15.23 -33.05
CA SER A 18 30.57 13.95 -33.56
C SER A 18 29.82 13.40 -34.78
N PHE A 19 29.12 14.24 -35.53
CA PHE A 19 28.50 13.86 -36.80
C PHE A 19 28.85 14.86 -37.90
N SER A 20 30.15 15.02 -38.14
CA SER A 20 30.68 15.61 -39.36
C SER A 20 32.01 14.93 -39.67
N LEU A 21 31.92 13.73 -40.28
CA LEU A 21 32.98 13.07 -41.06
C LEU A 21 32.49 11.70 -41.56
N ALA A 22 31.42 11.70 -42.36
CA ALA A 22 31.12 10.60 -43.27
C ALA A 22 30.16 11.13 -44.34
N ASN A 23 30.57 11.03 -45.60
CA ASN A 23 29.88 11.38 -46.86
C ASN A 23 30.47 12.61 -47.57
N GLY A 24 31.59 12.37 -48.25
CA GLY A 24 32.03 13.24 -49.34
C GLY A 24 31.24 12.93 -50.61
N ILE A 25 30.58 13.94 -51.18
CA ILE A 25 30.04 13.95 -52.56
C ILE A 25 30.17 15.39 -53.13
N GLN A 26 30.67 15.45 -54.37
CA GLN A 26 31.03 16.61 -55.22
C GLN A 26 29.88 17.60 -55.53
N PRO A 27 30.17 18.84 -56.01
CA PRO A 27 29.14 19.84 -56.32
C PRO A 27 28.61 19.65 -57.74
N GLY A 28 27.31 19.40 -57.87
CA GLY A 28 26.59 19.29 -59.14
C GLY A 28 25.23 19.96 -59.05
N ASN A 29 25.05 20.98 -59.88
CA ASN A 29 23.89 21.85 -60.01
C ASN A 29 22.54 21.09 -60.07
N ARG A 30 21.64 21.27 -59.10
CA ARG A 30 20.20 20.95 -59.24
C ARG A 30 19.37 21.67 -58.18
N ARG A 31 18.38 22.47 -58.63
CA ARG A 31 17.30 23.02 -57.80
C ARG A 31 16.65 21.90 -57.01
N PHE A 32 16.65 22.01 -55.68
CA PHE A 32 15.77 21.24 -54.81
C PHE A 32 14.97 22.22 -53.94
N ASN A 33 13.65 22.24 -54.17
CA ASN A 33 12.68 22.78 -53.23
C ASN A 33 12.83 22.01 -51.91
N VAL A 34 13.32 22.67 -50.87
CA VAL A 34 13.30 22.13 -49.52
C VAL A 34 11.90 22.41 -48.96
N ALA A 35 11.03 21.40 -49.04
CA ALA A 35 9.78 21.38 -48.31
C ALA A 35 10.10 21.37 -46.80
N LEU A 36 9.62 22.39 -46.09
CA LEU A 36 9.62 22.47 -44.63
C LEU A 36 8.72 21.35 -44.08
N HIS A 37 9.33 20.28 -43.57
CA HIS A 37 8.64 19.27 -42.78
C HIS A 37 8.63 19.74 -41.30
N PRO A 38 7.47 19.94 -40.66
CA PRO A 38 7.44 20.35 -39.26
C PRO A 38 7.77 19.16 -38.36
N GLN A 39 8.80 19.32 -37.52
CA GLN A 39 9.19 18.43 -36.44
C GLN A 39 8.04 18.27 -35.43
N ARG A 40 7.40 17.10 -35.41
CA ARG A 40 6.36 16.71 -34.44
C ARG A 40 6.77 15.43 -33.72
N THR A 41 7.76 15.52 -32.83
CA THR A 41 8.30 14.35 -32.09
C THR A 41 8.28 14.50 -30.56
N TRP A 42 7.62 15.54 -30.02
CA TRP A 42 7.52 15.77 -28.56
C TRP A 42 6.38 15.01 -27.86
N THR A 43 5.53 14.30 -28.61
CA THR A 43 4.36 13.59 -28.09
C THR A 43 4.67 12.38 -27.17
N PRO A 44 5.67 11.50 -27.42
CA PRO A 44 5.89 10.33 -26.57
C PRO A 44 6.44 10.69 -25.19
N PHE A 45 7.30 11.70 -25.07
CA PHE A 45 7.85 12.14 -23.77
C PHE A 45 6.79 12.78 -22.87
N LEU A 46 5.92 13.62 -23.44
CA LEU A 46 4.81 14.22 -22.68
C LEU A 46 3.80 13.17 -22.25
N LEU A 47 3.52 12.18 -23.11
CA LEU A 47 2.64 11.05 -22.77
C LEU A 47 3.24 10.18 -21.67
N LEU A 48 4.53 9.85 -21.73
CA LEU A 48 5.23 9.11 -20.66
C LEU A 48 5.22 9.86 -19.33
N CYS A 49 5.49 11.17 -19.35
CA CYS A 49 5.41 12.02 -18.16
C CYS A 49 3.99 12.08 -17.59
N ALA A 50 2.96 12.15 -18.44
CA ALA A 50 1.57 12.14 -18.01
C ALA A 50 1.15 10.79 -17.41
N LEU A 51 1.54 9.68 -18.04
CA LEU A 51 1.30 8.32 -17.53
C LEU A 51 2.01 8.10 -16.20
N SER A 52 3.29 8.46 -16.08
CA SER A 52 4.04 8.38 -14.83
C SER A 52 3.42 9.24 -13.72
N LYS A 53 2.99 10.47 -14.02
CA LYS A 53 2.27 11.33 -13.07
C LYS A 53 0.93 10.71 -12.64
N SER A 54 0.19 10.08 -13.56
CA SER A 54 -1.07 9.40 -13.25
C SER A 54 -0.89 8.19 -12.32
N GLU A 55 0.20 7.44 -12.50
CA GLU A 55 0.57 6.33 -11.61
C GLU A 55 0.97 6.82 -10.22
N ILE A 56 1.80 7.88 -10.15
CA ILE A 56 2.22 8.48 -8.86
C ILE A 56 1.03 9.04 -8.09
N MET A 57 0.11 9.73 -8.77
CA MET A 57 -1.13 10.24 -8.17
C MET A 57 -2.01 9.10 -7.64
N SER A 58 -2.17 8.02 -8.40
CA SER A 58 -2.96 6.86 -7.99
C SER A 58 -2.37 6.14 -6.78
N LEU A 59 -1.04 5.99 -6.75
CA LEU A 59 -0.32 5.44 -5.58
C LEU A 59 -0.51 6.30 -4.34
N ARG A 60 -0.47 7.64 -4.47
CA ARG A 60 -0.67 8.52 -3.32
C ARG A 60 -2.07 8.40 -2.74
N VAL A 61 -3.09 8.24 -3.59
CA VAL A 61 -4.46 7.97 -3.14
C VAL A 61 -4.54 6.64 -2.38
N LEU A 62 -3.91 5.59 -2.89
CA LEU A 62 -3.83 4.29 -2.21
C LEU A 62 -3.13 4.39 -0.85
N GLU A 63 -2.00 5.11 -0.77
CA GLU A 63 -1.31 5.36 0.51
C GLU A 63 -2.22 6.08 1.51
N ILE A 64 -3.02 7.05 1.07
CA ILE A 64 -3.99 7.73 1.96
C ILE A 64 -5.08 6.75 2.45
N ILE A 65 -5.59 5.89 1.57
CA ILE A 65 -6.55 4.84 1.95
C ILE A 65 -5.93 3.91 3.00
N PHE A 66 -4.69 3.45 2.78
CA PHE A 66 -3.98 2.60 3.73
C PHE A 66 -3.72 3.31 5.05
N PHE A 67 -3.36 4.60 5.02
CA PHE A 67 -3.23 5.40 6.23
C PHE A 67 -4.51 5.38 7.06
N PHE A 68 -5.65 5.70 6.46
CA PHE A 68 -6.93 5.69 7.20
C PHE A 68 -7.28 4.30 7.71
N TYR A 69 -7.06 3.26 6.91
CA TYR A 69 -7.26 1.87 7.32
C TYR A 69 -6.45 1.54 8.59
N PHE A 70 -5.13 1.78 8.58
CA PHE A 70 -4.29 1.51 9.75
C PHE A 70 -4.62 2.43 10.93
N ALA A 71 -4.96 3.68 10.68
CA ALA A 71 -5.28 4.65 11.73
C ALA A 71 -6.58 4.30 12.45
N THR A 72 -7.62 3.83 11.74
CA THR A 72 -8.88 3.39 12.36
C THR A 72 -8.76 2.04 13.05
N HIS A 73 -7.87 1.15 12.59
CA HIS A 73 -7.63 -0.13 13.25
C HIS A 73 -7.05 0.02 14.65
N ILE A 74 -6.26 1.06 14.92
CA ILE A 74 -5.67 1.28 16.26
C ILE A 74 -6.75 1.34 17.34
N PRO A 75 -7.74 2.27 17.31
CA PRO A 75 -8.79 2.29 18.33
C PRO A 75 -9.73 1.09 18.24
N ILE A 76 -10.00 0.55 17.05
CA ILE A 76 -10.89 -0.63 16.90
C ILE A 76 -10.26 -1.82 17.63
N THR A 77 -9.01 -2.18 17.32
CA THR A 77 -8.33 -3.29 17.97
C THR A 77 -8.21 -3.10 19.47
N LEU A 78 -7.78 -1.91 19.92
CA LEU A 78 -7.58 -1.65 21.35
C LEU A 78 -8.88 -1.70 22.16
N PHE A 79 -9.98 -1.19 21.60
CA PHE A 79 -11.23 -1.04 22.32
C PHE A 79 -12.27 -2.12 22.04
N ILE A 80 -12.18 -2.84 20.92
CA ILE A 80 -13.16 -3.85 20.49
C ILE A 80 -12.49 -5.22 20.46
N ASP A 81 -11.50 -5.43 19.60
CA ASP A 81 -10.98 -6.78 19.33
C ASP A 81 -10.27 -7.37 20.55
N LEU A 82 -9.47 -6.58 21.27
CA LEU A 82 -8.78 -7.02 22.48
C LEU A 82 -9.72 -7.42 23.64
N GLN A 83 -11.01 -7.03 23.61
CA GLN A 83 -11.99 -7.53 24.58
C GLN A 83 -12.17 -9.06 24.50
N ALA A 84 -11.87 -9.68 23.35
CA ALA A 84 -11.92 -11.13 23.19
C ALA A 84 -10.83 -11.90 23.97
N LEU A 85 -9.75 -11.22 24.37
CA LEU A 85 -8.60 -11.81 25.06
C LEU A 85 -8.45 -11.35 26.50
N LEU A 86 -8.75 -10.08 26.76
CA LEU A 86 -8.53 -9.47 28.06
C LEU A 86 -9.74 -9.66 28.97
N PRO A 87 -9.53 -9.72 30.30
CA PRO A 87 -10.63 -9.81 31.25
C PRO A 87 -11.59 -8.62 31.18
N GLU A 88 -12.88 -8.86 31.41
CA GLU A 88 -13.94 -7.84 31.32
C GLU A 88 -13.75 -6.61 32.24
N HIS A 89 -12.99 -6.74 33.33
CA HIS A 89 -12.74 -5.66 34.28
C HIS A 89 -11.77 -4.60 33.75
N VAL A 90 -11.02 -4.90 32.68
CA VAL A 90 -10.09 -3.96 32.03
C VAL A 90 -10.87 -2.92 31.21
N TYR A 91 -12.09 -3.24 30.77
CA TYR A 91 -12.88 -2.39 29.90
C TYR A 91 -14.00 -1.64 30.64
N PRO A 92 -14.15 -0.33 30.39
CA PRO A 92 -15.26 0.45 30.92
C PRO A 92 -16.59 -0.03 30.32
N GLN A 93 -17.67 0.15 31.08
CA GLN A 93 -19.00 -0.34 30.71
C GLN A 93 -19.47 0.09 29.30
N PRO A 94 -19.28 1.35 28.85
CA PRO A 94 -19.72 1.77 27.53
C PRO A 94 -19.09 0.97 26.36
N LEU A 95 -17.83 0.53 26.48
CA LEU A 95 -17.17 -0.26 25.44
C LEU A 95 -17.72 -1.69 25.38
N LYS A 96 -18.08 -2.26 26.53
CA LYS A 96 -18.72 -3.57 26.61
C LYS A 96 -20.14 -3.52 26.06
N ASP A 97 -20.88 -2.45 26.35
CA ASP A 97 -22.22 -2.24 25.82
C ASP A 97 -22.20 -2.03 24.31
N LEU A 98 -21.20 -1.31 23.80
CA LEU A 98 -20.97 -1.16 22.36
C LEU A 98 -20.70 -2.50 21.67
N LEU A 99 -19.84 -3.35 22.25
CA LEU A 99 -19.56 -4.69 21.73
C LEU A 99 -20.81 -5.57 21.70
N LYS A 100 -21.60 -5.55 22.79
CA LYS A 100 -22.87 -6.28 22.89
C LYS A 100 -23.90 -5.80 21.88
N TRP A 101 -24.02 -4.49 21.70
CA TRP A 101 -24.89 -3.90 20.70
C TRP A 101 -24.49 -4.34 19.28
N TYR A 102 -23.20 -4.23 18.94
CA TYR A 102 -22.68 -4.66 17.64
C TYR A 102 -22.98 -6.15 17.38
N ALA A 103 -22.65 -7.02 18.34
CA ALA A 103 -22.89 -8.45 18.21
C ALA A 103 -24.37 -8.80 18.04
N ALA A 104 -25.27 -8.08 18.73
CA ALA A 104 -26.70 -8.30 18.65
C ALA A 104 -27.31 -7.81 17.31
N ASP A 105 -26.87 -6.66 16.82
CA ASP A 105 -27.40 -6.01 15.61
C ASP A 105 -26.90 -6.73 14.35
N PHE A 106 -25.61 -7.06 14.31
CA PHE A 106 -24.96 -7.69 13.15
C PHE A 106 -24.89 -9.22 13.23
N LYS A 107 -25.44 -9.81 14.29
CA LYS A 107 -25.42 -11.26 14.55
C LYS A 107 -24.00 -11.83 14.55
N ASP A 108 -23.07 -11.16 15.24
CA ASP A 108 -21.68 -11.62 15.33
C ASP A 108 -21.39 -12.20 16.73
N PRO A 109 -21.63 -13.51 16.96
CA PRO A 109 -21.41 -14.11 18.27
C PRO A 109 -19.92 -14.32 18.54
N MET A 110 -19.06 -14.30 17.51
CA MET A 110 -17.63 -14.58 17.67
C MET A 110 -16.93 -13.50 18.49
N VAL A 111 -17.47 -12.27 18.52
CA VAL A 111 -16.86 -11.21 19.34
C VAL A 111 -17.30 -11.25 20.80
N LEU A 112 -18.40 -11.93 21.13
CA LEU A 112 -18.89 -12.09 22.51
C LEU A 112 -18.47 -13.42 23.14
N ASP A 113 -18.52 -14.50 22.37
CA ASP A 113 -18.12 -15.84 22.76
C ASP A 113 -17.16 -16.42 21.71
N PRO A 114 -15.93 -15.88 21.63
CA PRO A 114 -14.98 -16.24 20.60
C PRO A 114 -14.55 -17.71 20.73
N PRO A 115 -14.64 -18.53 19.67
CA PRO A 115 -14.04 -19.85 19.68
C PRO A 115 -12.50 -19.73 19.78
N GLU A 116 -11.84 -20.76 20.32
CA GLU A 116 -10.39 -20.71 20.61
C GLU A 116 -9.53 -20.42 19.37
N TRP A 117 -9.93 -20.91 18.19
CA TRP A 117 -9.24 -20.59 16.95
C TRP A 117 -9.33 -19.10 16.60
N PHE A 118 -10.46 -18.43 16.89
CA PHE A 118 -10.64 -17.00 16.64
C PHE A 118 -9.81 -16.19 17.64
N LYS A 119 -9.82 -16.57 18.93
CA LYS A 119 -8.93 -15.98 19.94
C LYS A 119 -7.46 -16.06 19.51
N SER A 120 -7.04 -17.16 18.90
CA SER A 120 -5.66 -17.30 18.41
C SER A 120 -5.29 -16.26 17.34
N PHE A 121 -6.26 -15.86 16.49
CA PHE A 121 -6.05 -14.79 15.51
C PHE A 121 -6.03 -13.41 16.16
N VAL A 122 -6.95 -13.13 17.09
CA VAL A 122 -6.92 -11.88 17.87
C VAL A 122 -5.62 -11.77 18.65
N PHE A 123 -5.07 -12.88 19.15
CA PHE A 123 -3.78 -12.88 19.84
C PHE A 123 -2.62 -12.53 18.90
N CYS A 124 -2.61 -13.09 17.69
CA CYS A 124 -1.66 -12.69 16.65
C CYS A 124 -1.81 -11.21 16.29
N GLU A 125 -3.04 -10.70 16.23
CA GLU A 125 -3.32 -9.29 15.99
C GLU A 125 -2.76 -8.40 17.11
N ALA A 126 -3.00 -8.76 18.37
CA ALA A 126 -2.49 -8.06 19.53
C ALA A 126 -0.97 -7.95 19.53
N LEU A 127 -0.27 -9.05 19.22
CA LEU A 127 1.19 -9.11 19.31
C LEU A 127 1.91 -8.59 18.07
N LEU A 128 1.41 -8.87 16.87
CA LEU A 128 2.12 -8.60 15.62
C LEU A 128 1.55 -7.39 14.89
N GLN A 129 0.23 -7.27 14.82
CA GLN A 129 -0.44 -6.27 13.99
C GLN A 129 -0.57 -4.93 14.72
N THR A 130 -1.00 -4.95 15.98
CA THR A 130 -1.18 -3.75 16.82
C THR A 130 0.07 -2.87 16.92
N PRO A 131 1.29 -3.39 17.20
CA PRO A 131 2.49 -2.56 17.18
C PRO A 131 2.88 -2.10 15.76
N PHE A 132 2.45 -2.80 14.72
CA PHE A 132 2.71 -2.43 13.32
C PHE A 132 1.79 -1.32 12.81
N PHE A 133 0.55 -1.23 13.28
CA PHE A 133 -0.42 -0.21 12.83
C PHE A 133 0.08 1.24 12.88
N PRO A 134 0.65 1.76 13.99
CA PRO A 134 1.15 3.13 14.02
C PRO A 134 2.36 3.33 13.09
N ILE A 135 3.20 2.31 12.92
CA ILE A 135 4.36 2.32 12.02
C ILE A 135 3.89 2.43 10.56
N ALA A 136 2.90 1.62 10.19
CA ALA A 136 2.28 1.62 8.87
C ALA A 136 1.54 2.93 8.60
N ALA A 137 0.72 3.40 9.55
CA ALA A 137 0.00 4.66 9.46
C ALA A 137 0.98 5.83 9.20
N TYR A 138 2.08 5.91 9.97
CA TYR A 138 3.12 6.91 9.73
C TYR A 138 3.74 6.80 8.33
N ALA A 139 4.13 5.59 7.92
CA ALA A 139 4.79 5.35 6.64
C ALA A 139 3.91 5.77 5.44
N PHE A 140 2.62 5.43 5.50
CA PHE A 140 1.66 5.77 4.44
C PHE A 140 1.19 7.22 4.49
N LEU A 141 1.09 7.83 5.68
CA LEU A 141 0.82 9.26 5.79
C LEU A 141 1.94 10.09 5.19
N LYS A 142 3.21 9.76 5.52
CA LYS A 142 4.39 10.43 4.99
C LYS A 142 4.57 10.19 3.49
N GLY A 143 4.25 8.98 3.02
CA GLY A 143 4.46 8.55 1.64
C GLY A 143 5.94 8.28 1.31
N GLY A 144 6.18 7.49 0.26
CA GLY A 144 7.54 7.22 -0.25
C GLY A 144 8.47 6.42 0.68
N CYS A 145 7.93 5.85 1.78
CA CYS A 145 8.68 5.05 2.74
C CYS A 145 8.95 3.63 2.23
N LYS A 146 9.95 3.44 1.35
CA LYS A 146 10.23 2.14 0.71
C LYS A 146 10.47 0.97 1.66
N TRP A 147 10.97 1.23 2.87
CA TRP A 147 11.22 0.22 3.90
C TRP A 147 9.94 -0.47 4.39
N ILE A 148 8.76 0.15 4.22
CA ILE A 148 7.48 -0.44 4.65
C ILE A 148 7.08 -1.65 3.81
N ARG A 149 7.68 -1.83 2.62
CA ARG A 149 7.26 -2.84 1.64
C ARG A 149 7.21 -4.25 2.22
N ILE A 150 8.34 -4.72 2.78
CA ILE A 150 8.43 -6.09 3.29
C ILE A 150 7.50 -6.29 4.49
N PRO A 151 7.51 -5.42 5.53
CA PRO A 151 6.53 -5.50 6.61
C PRO A 151 5.07 -5.50 6.14
N ALA A 152 4.73 -4.65 5.17
CA ALA A 152 3.37 -4.57 4.63
C ALA A 152 2.97 -5.84 3.85
N ILE A 153 3.88 -6.47 3.11
CA ILE A 153 3.64 -7.77 2.46
C ILE A 153 3.37 -8.86 3.51
N VAL A 154 4.18 -8.92 4.57
CA VAL A 154 4.00 -9.91 5.64
C VAL A 154 2.66 -9.69 6.34
N TYR A 155 2.37 -8.45 6.73
CA TYR A 155 1.12 -8.06 7.35
C TYR A 155 -0.10 -8.44 6.48
N SER A 156 -0.12 -7.96 5.23
CA SER A 156 -1.27 -8.16 4.35
C SER A 156 -1.51 -9.63 4.02
N THR A 157 -0.45 -10.41 3.82
CA THR A 157 -0.53 -11.85 3.60
C THR A 157 -1.10 -12.56 4.82
N HIS A 158 -0.63 -12.20 6.01
CA HIS A 158 -1.12 -12.79 7.25
C HIS A 158 -2.61 -12.50 7.46
N VAL A 159 -3.03 -11.23 7.36
CA VAL A 159 -4.45 -10.84 7.51
C VAL A 159 -5.32 -11.54 6.48
N ALA A 160 -4.91 -11.59 5.20
CA ALA A 160 -5.67 -12.31 4.19
C ALA A 160 -5.84 -13.80 4.54
N THR A 161 -4.79 -14.43 5.09
CA THR A 161 -4.81 -15.84 5.48
C THR A 161 -5.74 -16.10 6.67
N THR A 162 -5.78 -15.20 7.66
CA THR A 162 -6.64 -15.36 8.85
C THR A 162 -8.11 -15.01 8.56
N LEU A 163 -8.38 -14.13 7.59
CA LEU A 163 -9.76 -13.75 7.23
C LEU A 163 -10.47 -14.84 6.41
N ILE A 164 -9.76 -15.65 5.64
CA ILE A 164 -10.36 -16.78 4.90
C ILE A 164 -11.15 -17.74 5.80
N PRO A 165 -10.58 -18.31 6.89
CA PRO A 165 -11.33 -19.18 7.78
C PRO A 165 -12.44 -18.45 8.53
N ILE A 166 -12.29 -17.16 8.86
CA ILE A 166 -13.37 -16.36 9.48
C ILE A 166 -14.58 -16.25 8.53
N LEU A 167 -14.34 -15.88 7.27
CA LEU A 167 -15.41 -15.78 6.27
C LEU A 167 -16.05 -17.13 5.98
N ALA A 168 -15.25 -18.21 5.91
CA ALA A 168 -15.78 -19.56 5.76
C ALA A 168 -16.65 -19.96 6.98
N HIS A 169 -16.24 -19.61 8.20
CA HIS A 169 -17.03 -19.83 9.40
C HIS A 169 -18.36 -19.07 9.33
N ILE A 170 -18.35 -17.77 8.97
CA ILE A 170 -19.57 -16.97 8.81
C ILE A 170 -20.52 -17.56 7.76
N LEU A 171 -20.00 -18.08 6.64
CA LEU A 171 -20.82 -18.58 5.54
C LEU A 171 -21.37 -20.00 5.77
N PHE A 172 -20.57 -20.88 6.37
CA PHE A 172 -20.87 -22.32 6.39
C PHE A 172 -21.12 -22.89 7.79
N TYR A 173 -20.67 -22.23 8.85
CA TYR A 173 -20.88 -22.73 10.20
C TYR A 173 -22.34 -22.60 10.62
N GLN A 174 -22.83 -23.61 11.35
CA GLN A 174 -24.17 -23.61 11.93
C GLN A 174 -24.12 -22.97 13.32
N PHE A 175 -24.47 -21.69 13.39
CA PHE A 175 -24.46 -20.95 14.64
C PHE A 175 -25.60 -21.39 15.57
N PRO A 176 -25.33 -21.60 16.87
CA PRO A 176 -26.36 -21.95 17.83
C PRO A 176 -27.34 -20.78 18.01
N LEU A 177 -28.59 -21.09 18.39
CA LEU A 177 -29.63 -20.08 18.66
C LEU A 177 -29.50 -19.41 20.04
N LYS A 178 -28.77 -20.04 20.96
CA LYS A 178 -28.55 -19.57 22.34
C LYS A 178 -27.12 -19.94 22.78
N PRO A 179 -26.50 -19.18 23.69
CA PRO A 179 -27.00 -17.96 24.31
C PRO A 179 -26.95 -16.73 23.38
N ASN A 180 -25.99 -16.68 22.46
CA ASN A 180 -25.82 -15.60 21.50
C ASN A 180 -26.10 -16.10 20.07
N PRO A 181 -27.24 -15.75 19.46
CA PRO A 181 -27.57 -16.22 18.11
C PRO A 181 -26.67 -15.58 17.06
N GLY A 182 -26.00 -16.41 16.25
CA GLY A 182 -25.31 -15.98 15.04
C GLY A 182 -26.22 -15.87 13.81
N PRO A 183 -25.68 -15.55 12.63
CA PRO A 183 -26.48 -15.31 11.43
C PRO A 183 -27.13 -16.62 10.97
N GLN A 184 -28.46 -16.62 10.87
CA GLN A 184 -29.25 -17.80 10.52
C GLN A 184 -29.61 -17.79 9.03
N THR A 185 -29.97 -16.61 8.52
CA THR A 185 -30.38 -16.42 7.13
C THR A 185 -29.18 -16.12 6.23
N VAL A 186 -29.35 -16.36 4.94
CA VAL A 186 -28.33 -16.02 3.93
C VAL A 186 -28.08 -14.51 3.91
N GLN A 187 -29.12 -13.71 4.13
CA GLN A 187 -29.05 -12.25 4.19
C GLN A 187 -28.21 -11.78 5.38
N GLU A 188 -28.45 -12.32 6.58
CA GLU A 188 -27.63 -12.01 7.77
C GLU A 188 -26.17 -12.42 7.58
N ARG A 189 -25.91 -13.56 6.94
CA ARG A 189 -24.55 -14.01 6.64
C ARG A 189 -23.84 -13.06 5.68
N TRP A 190 -24.50 -12.64 4.60
CA TRP A 190 -23.92 -11.68 3.66
C TRP A 190 -23.74 -10.28 4.26
N LEU A 191 -24.65 -9.86 5.14
CA LEU A 191 -24.50 -8.63 5.90
C LEU A 191 -23.24 -8.70 6.77
N LEU A 192 -23.05 -9.78 7.53
CA LEU A 192 -21.86 -9.95 8.35
C LEU A 192 -20.58 -10.04 7.50
N VAL A 193 -20.61 -10.80 6.39
CA VAL A 193 -19.49 -10.83 5.42
C VAL A 193 -19.15 -9.43 4.90
N SER A 194 -20.14 -8.57 4.65
CA SER A 194 -19.89 -7.21 4.17
C SER A 194 -19.15 -6.33 5.19
N ILE A 195 -19.28 -6.64 6.49
CA ILE A 195 -18.54 -5.96 7.56
C ILE A 195 -17.09 -6.42 7.60
N TYR A 196 -16.84 -7.72 7.43
CA TYR A 196 -15.49 -8.29 7.39
C TYR A 196 -14.76 -8.07 6.05
N ALA A 197 -15.50 -7.86 4.95
CA ALA A 197 -14.93 -7.76 3.61
C ALA A 197 -13.89 -6.63 3.45
N PRO A 198 -14.08 -5.39 3.97
CA PRO A 198 -13.06 -4.36 3.93
C PRO A 198 -11.72 -4.78 4.55
N TYR A 199 -11.77 -5.57 5.63
CA TYR A 199 -10.60 -6.11 6.33
C TYR A 199 -9.84 -7.17 5.52
N LEU A 200 -10.45 -7.73 4.46
CA LEU A 200 -9.76 -8.59 3.50
C LEU A 200 -9.33 -7.80 2.25
N LEU A 201 -10.24 -6.98 1.70
CA LEU A 201 -10.03 -6.27 0.44
C LEU A 201 -8.90 -5.25 0.54
N VAL A 202 -8.83 -4.48 1.63
CA VAL A 202 -7.78 -3.46 1.79
C VAL A 202 -6.40 -4.09 1.96
N PRO A 203 -6.20 -5.13 2.79
CA PRO A 203 -4.93 -5.86 2.84
C PRO A 203 -4.54 -6.51 1.52
N VAL A 204 -5.48 -7.11 0.77
CA VAL A 204 -5.17 -7.66 -0.56
C VAL A 204 -4.74 -6.56 -1.52
N LEU A 205 -5.42 -5.41 -1.51
CA LEU A 205 -5.03 -4.24 -2.31
C LEU A 205 -3.64 -3.72 -1.90
N LEU A 206 -3.34 -3.69 -0.60
CA LEU A 206 -2.03 -3.34 -0.07
C LEU A 206 -0.95 -4.32 -0.56
N LEU A 207 -1.22 -5.63 -0.49
CA LEU A 207 -0.31 -6.67 -0.97
C LEU A 207 0.01 -6.47 -2.46
N LEU A 208 -1.02 -6.33 -3.29
CA LEU A 208 -0.86 -6.09 -4.72
C LEU A 208 -0.08 -4.80 -4.98
N THR A 209 -0.35 -3.73 -4.23
CA THR A 209 0.38 -2.46 -4.35
C THR A 209 1.86 -2.65 -4.03
N MET A 210 2.21 -3.36 -2.95
CA MET A 210 3.59 -3.59 -2.55
C MET A 210 4.35 -4.54 -3.50
N LEU A 211 3.65 -5.46 -4.16
CA LEU A 211 4.23 -6.38 -5.13
C LEU A 211 4.42 -5.73 -6.52
N MET A 212 3.44 -4.96 -6.98
CA MET A 212 3.38 -4.45 -8.36
C MET A 212 3.96 -3.05 -8.53
N SER A 213 4.01 -2.23 -7.48
CA SER A 213 4.46 -0.84 -7.61
C SER A 213 5.98 -0.73 -7.80
N SER A 214 6.40 -0.13 -8.92
CA SER A 214 7.82 0.19 -9.19
C SER A 214 8.43 1.11 -8.12
N THR A 215 7.63 2.01 -7.53
CA THR A 215 8.07 2.93 -6.47
C THR A 215 8.65 2.18 -5.27
N TYR A 216 8.03 1.04 -4.92
CA TYR A 216 8.48 0.16 -3.84
C TYR A 216 9.49 -0.91 -4.31
N ASN A 217 9.52 -1.22 -5.62
CA ASN A 217 10.37 -2.27 -6.18
C ASN A 217 11.82 -1.87 -6.53
N ASN A 218 12.17 -0.59 -6.37
CA ASN A 218 13.53 -0.13 -6.66
C ASN A 218 14.49 -0.54 -5.55
N SER A 219 15.11 -1.71 -5.73
CA SER A 219 16.34 -2.12 -5.07
C SER A 219 17.38 -1.02 -5.23
N SER A 220 17.58 -0.20 -4.20
CA SER A 220 18.86 0.47 -4.05
C SER A 220 19.89 -0.66 -3.96
N LYS A 221 20.57 -0.99 -5.06
CA LYS A 221 21.88 -1.63 -4.96
C LYS A 221 22.65 -0.77 -3.97
N PRO A 222 23.09 -1.29 -2.80
CA PRO A 222 24.11 -0.58 -2.07
C PRO A 222 25.28 -0.51 -3.04
N GLY A 223 25.57 0.70 -3.52
CA GLY A 223 26.77 0.94 -4.29
C GLY A 223 27.92 0.45 -3.43
N ASN A 224 28.61 -0.58 -3.89
CA ASN A 224 29.99 -0.86 -3.50
C ASN A 224 30.85 0.31 -3.99
N ALA A 225 30.67 1.48 -3.39
CA ALA A 225 31.52 2.63 -3.56
C ALA A 225 32.56 2.58 -2.43
N SER A 226 33.79 2.29 -2.85
CA SER A 226 35.02 2.50 -2.08
C SER A 226 35.35 1.49 -0.96
N ALA A 227 35.72 0.28 -1.39
CA ALA A 227 36.80 -0.47 -0.73
C ALA A 227 37.98 -0.59 -1.71
N LYS A 228 38.51 0.55 -2.14
CA LYS A 228 39.82 0.63 -2.80
C LYS A 228 40.72 1.51 -1.94
N ALA A 229 41.94 1.04 -1.71
CA ALA A 229 43.10 1.78 -1.21
C ALA A 229 43.26 1.98 0.32
N LYS A 230 43.59 0.90 1.05
CA LYS A 230 44.63 0.96 2.10
C LYS A 230 45.16 -0.43 2.51
N LYS A 231 46.01 -1.04 1.68
CA LYS A 231 47.05 -1.97 2.17
C LYS A 231 48.20 -2.05 1.17
N LYS A 232 49.03 -1.01 1.19
CA LYS A 232 50.43 -1.09 0.78
C LYS A 232 51.21 -0.35 1.87
N ASN A 233 51.75 -1.15 2.79
CA ASN A 233 53.02 -0.98 3.48
C ASN A 233 53.28 -2.28 4.21
#